data_AF-A0AAV2IE27-F1
#
_entry.id   AF-A0AAV2IE27-F1
#
_cell.length_a   1.000
_cell.length_b   1.000
_cell.length_c   1.000
_cell.angle_alpha   90.00
_cell.angle_beta   90.00
_cell.angle_gamma   90.00
#
_symmetry.space_group_name_H-M   'P 1'
#
loop_
_entity.id
_entity.type
_entity.pdbx_description
1 polymer ?
#
loop_
_entity_poly.entity_id
_entity_poly.type
_entity_poly.pdbx_seq_one_letter_code
_entity_poly.pdbx_strand_id
1 'polypeptide(L)'
;MFCHTENYACHPQEWPCPHSGRCIPLQQVCDGTKQCSSGGDEGENCGMSNACADKSCDHACQPTPTGGWCYCSPGYQINKEDNRTCIDFNECSTSGFCDQLCANTLGSYACSCHEGYTPDQNNICRAQDSDSVRILMTSTTKILTMNRDGGDVKEVAQVDAVDVEMDSNGDMIYYINNTDNQIYTIPANGYTIPLRLPVQGLAIPVDIALDWLTNSLYIVDRDTARIELFNIPTGYQHNIVSDNLQTPVAVAVDPNIGYLFFADRGLKGPMMKPRIERLFMDGSHRWDLGLNKILHPQGLALDLVNRRVYWVDSHLDHLESVDYNGQNR
;
A
#
# COMPACT_ATOMS: atom_id res chain seq x y z
N MET A 1 2.99 5.62 31.03
CA MET A 1 3.00 7.09 30.87
C MET A 1 2.46 7.36 29.48
N PHE A 2 1.29 7.99 29.42
CA PHE A 2 0.48 8.41 28.25
C PHE A 2 0.24 7.38 27.14
N CYS A 3 -0.93 6.74 27.21
CA CYS A 3 -1.58 6.16 26.03
C CYS A 3 -1.98 7.34 25.14
N HIS A 4 -1.29 7.52 24.01
CA HIS A 4 -1.80 8.41 22.96
C HIS A 4 -3.13 7.84 22.50
N THR A 5 -4.21 8.59 22.70
CA THR A 5 -5.47 8.37 22.02
C THR A 5 -5.19 8.55 20.53
N GLU A 6 -5.07 7.45 19.79
CA GLU A 6 -5.21 7.50 18.35
C GLU A 6 -6.61 8.06 18.06
N ASN A 7 -6.66 9.29 17.57
CA ASN A 7 -7.88 9.84 16.99
C ASN A 7 -8.12 9.03 15.72
N TYR A 8 -8.91 7.96 15.83
CA TYR A 8 -9.45 7.29 14.66
C TYR A 8 -10.30 8.32 13.91
N ALA A 9 -9.81 8.73 12.73
CA ALA A 9 -10.47 9.71 11.89
C ALA A 9 -11.63 9.02 11.18
N CYS A 10 -12.81 9.03 11.81
CA CYS A 10 -14.03 8.59 11.16
C CYS A 10 -14.45 9.58 10.06
N HIS A 11 -15.26 9.11 9.12
CA HIS A 11 -15.82 9.97 8.08
C HIS A 11 -16.58 11.15 8.72
N PRO A 12 -16.69 12.33 8.08
CA PRO A 12 -17.39 13.50 8.64
C PRO A 12 -18.83 13.26 9.14
N GLN A 13 -19.47 12.17 8.72
CA GLN A 13 -20.83 11.79 9.12
C GLN A 13 -20.89 10.62 10.12
N GLU A 14 -19.73 10.24 10.64
CA GLU A 14 -19.58 9.12 11.54
C GLU A 14 -19.03 9.58 12.89
N TRP A 15 -19.46 8.87 13.93
CA TRP A 15 -19.02 9.04 15.29
C TRP A 15 -17.98 7.99 15.64
N PRO A 16 -16.80 8.38 16.15
CA PRO A 16 -15.81 7.44 16.66
C PRO A 16 -16.29 6.85 17.99
N CYS A 17 -16.54 5.54 18.00
CA CYS A 17 -16.83 4.81 19.22
C CYS A 17 -15.68 4.95 20.24
N PRO A 18 -15.97 5.32 21.49
CA PRO A 18 -14.96 5.43 22.52
C PRO A 18 -14.22 4.10 22.72
N HIS A 19 -12.88 4.15 22.67
CA HIS A 19 -11.98 3.04 23.00
C HIS A 19 -12.04 1.80 22.10
N SER A 20 -12.78 1.81 20.99
CA SER A 20 -12.86 0.68 20.06
C SER A 20 -12.39 0.99 18.64
N GLY A 21 -12.23 2.27 18.28
CA GLY A 21 -11.83 2.69 16.93
C GLY A 21 -12.87 2.40 15.84
N ARG A 22 -14.06 1.92 16.22
CA ARG A 22 -15.19 1.68 15.31
C ARG A 22 -15.90 2.99 15.02
N CYS A 23 -16.22 3.26 13.76
CA CYS A 23 -17.03 4.39 13.35
C CYS A 23 -18.51 3.94 13.19
N ILE A 24 -19.45 4.73 13.70
CA ILE A 24 -20.90 4.50 13.51
C ILE A 24 -21.54 5.74 12.89
N PRO A 25 -22.59 5.63 12.06
CA PRO A 25 -23.30 6.80 11.55
C PRO A 25 -23.77 7.72 12.67
N LEU A 26 -23.61 9.03 12.53
CA LEU A 26 -24.04 10.01 13.55
C LEU A 26 -25.50 9.82 13.95
N GLN A 27 -26.38 9.45 13.02
CA GLN A 27 -27.81 9.22 13.28
C GLN A 27 -28.10 8.08 14.27
N GLN A 28 -27.13 7.20 14.53
CA GLN A 28 -27.25 6.09 15.47
C GLN A 28 -26.81 6.47 16.89
N VAL A 29 -26.22 7.65 17.07
CA VAL A 29 -25.77 8.13 18.39
C VAL A 29 -26.96 8.63 19.19
N CYS A 30 -27.10 8.18 20.44
CA CYS A 30 -28.24 8.50 21.30
C CYS A 30 -29.61 8.12 20.69
N ASP A 31 -29.67 7.01 19.95
CA ASP A 31 -30.90 6.48 19.35
C ASP A 31 -31.62 5.46 20.25
N GLY A 32 -31.02 5.14 21.41
CA GLY A 32 -31.53 4.20 22.40
C GLY A 32 -31.08 2.76 22.17
N THR A 33 -30.24 2.51 21.17
CA THR A 33 -29.65 1.20 20.88
C THR A 33 -28.14 1.27 20.98
N LYS A 34 -27.51 0.26 21.60
CA LYS A 34 -26.05 0.27 21.79
C LYS A 34 -25.36 -0.30 20.56
N GLN A 35 -24.71 0.52 19.73
CA GLN A 35 -23.89 0.05 18.61
C GLN A 35 -22.39 0.00 18.93
N CYS A 36 -21.87 0.80 19.86
CA CYS A 36 -20.49 0.65 20.31
C CYS A 36 -20.36 -0.53 21.28
N SER A 37 -19.22 -1.23 21.24
CA SER A 37 -18.98 -2.43 22.08
C SER A 37 -19.07 -2.14 23.59
N SER A 38 -18.79 -0.90 24.00
CA SER A 38 -18.91 -0.39 25.38
C SER A 38 -20.24 0.31 25.65
N GLY A 39 -21.10 0.48 24.64
CA GLY A 39 -22.29 1.33 24.70
C GLY A 39 -21.99 2.82 24.85
N GLY A 40 -20.78 3.27 24.49
CA GLY A 40 -20.33 4.66 24.61
C GLY A 40 -20.93 5.64 23.60
N ASP A 41 -21.75 5.14 22.68
CA ASP A 41 -22.69 5.86 21.82
C ASP A 41 -23.97 6.29 22.56
N GLU A 42 -24.26 5.63 23.68
CA GLU A 42 -25.41 5.87 24.54
C GLU A 42 -24.97 6.38 25.92
N GLY A 43 -25.81 7.15 26.60
CA GLY A 43 -25.46 7.66 27.94
C GLY A 43 -26.52 8.55 28.57
N GLU A 44 -26.36 8.83 29.87
CA GLU A 44 -27.32 9.66 30.63
C GLU A 44 -27.46 11.08 30.04
N ASN A 45 -26.40 11.59 29.41
CA ASN A 45 -26.39 12.92 28.79
C ASN A 45 -27.14 13.00 27.45
N CYS A 46 -27.50 11.87 26.84
CA CYS A 46 -28.31 11.84 25.61
C CYS A 46 -29.69 12.51 25.80
N GLY A 47 -30.22 12.48 27.02
CA GLY A 47 -31.50 13.09 27.39
C GLY A 47 -31.43 14.56 27.81
N MET A 48 -30.28 15.22 27.69
CA MET A 48 -30.16 16.64 28.02
C MET A 48 -30.94 17.49 27.01
N SER A 49 -32.15 17.90 27.39
CA SER A 49 -33.10 18.65 26.55
C SER A 49 -32.54 19.96 25.97
N ASN A 50 -31.53 20.55 26.61
CA ASN A 50 -30.88 21.79 26.15
C ASN A 50 -29.57 21.57 25.39
N ALA A 51 -29.16 20.32 25.10
CA ALA A 51 -27.88 20.04 24.45
C ALA A 51 -27.71 20.83 23.12
N CYS A 52 -28.80 20.97 22.35
CA CYS A 52 -28.82 21.68 21.08
C CYS A 52 -29.50 23.06 21.12
N ALA A 53 -30.07 23.47 22.26
CA ALA A 53 -30.89 24.69 22.35
C ALA A 53 -30.09 25.98 22.10
N ASP A 54 -28.82 26.01 22.51
CA ASP A 54 -27.93 27.17 22.37
C ASP A 54 -26.88 27.01 21.24
N LYS A 55 -27.00 25.95 20.44
CA LYS A 55 -26.06 25.63 19.37
C LYS A 55 -26.60 26.20 18.05
N SER A 56 -26.07 27.35 17.63
CA SER A 56 -26.32 27.91 16.29
C SER A 56 -25.51 27.16 15.23
N CYS A 57 -25.84 25.88 15.01
CA CYS A 57 -25.24 25.05 13.96
C CYS A 57 -25.74 25.51 12.58
N ASP A 58 -24.87 25.44 11.58
CA ASP A 58 -25.18 25.85 10.21
C ASP A 58 -26.22 24.94 9.53
N HIS A 59 -26.10 23.62 9.72
CA HIS A 59 -27.06 22.64 9.19
C HIS A 59 -27.98 22.06 10.27
N ALA A 60 -27.46 21.24 11.18
CA ALA A 60 -28.26 20.57 12.19
C ALA A 60 -27.45 20.24 13.46
N CYS A 61 -28.16 19.95 14.55
CA CYS A 61 -27.57 19.56 15.84
C CYS A 61 -28.19 18.25 16.32
N GLN A 62 -27.37 17.36 16.86
CA GLN A 62 -27.81 16.13 17.51
C GLN A 62 -27.24 16.02 18.94
N PRO A 63 -28.03 15.54 19.92
CA PRO A 63 -27.51 15.18 21.23
C PRO A 63 -26.53 14.01 21.12
N THR A 64 -25.41 14.09 21.84
CA THR A 64 -24.44 13.00 21.98
C THR A 64 -24.11 12.80 23.46
N PRO A 65 -23.46 11.69 23.86
CA PRO A 65 -23.08 11.47 25.25
C PRO A 65 -22.15 12.55 25.85
N THR A 66 -21.50 13.35 24.99
CA THR A 66 -20.63 14.48 25.38
C THR A 66 -21.31 15.85 25.24
N GLY A 67 -22.60 15.91 24.88
CA GLY A 67 -23.40 17.13 24.71
C GLY A 67 -23.90 17.33 23.28
N GLY A 68 -24.39 18.54 22.96
CA GLY A 68 -24.89 18.83 21.62
C GLY A 68 -23.78 18.99 20.60
N TRP A 69 -23.89 18.25 19.51
CA TRP A 69 -22.93 18.20 18.42
C TRP A 69 -23.53 18.71 17.12
N CYS A 70 -22.87 19.66 16.47
CA CYS A 70 -23.28 20.14 15.14
C CYS A 70 -22.80 19.17 14.07
N TYR A 71 -23.66 18.87 13.10
CA TYR A 71 -23.30 18.02 11.95
C TYR A 71 -23.78 18.65 10.64
N CYS A 72 -23.15 18.23 9.55
CA CYS A 72 -23.34 18.82 8.23
C CYS A 72 -24.06 17.85 7.27
N SER A 73 -24.60 18.40 6.18
CA SER A 73 -25.16 17.61 5.09
C SER A 73 -24.09 16.70 4.45
N PRO A 74 -24.47 15.62 3.74
CA PRO A 74 -23.51 14.78 3.01
C PRO A 74 -22.61 15.61 2.08
N GLY A 75 -21.31 15.32 2.06
CA GLY A 75 -20.29 16.08 1.33
C GLY A 75 -19.68 17.27 2.10
N TYR A 76 -20.10 17.49 3.35
CA TYR A 76 -19.58 18.59 4.18
C TYR A 76 -19.10 18.08 5.54
N GLN A 77 -18.14 18.80 6.12
CA GLN A 77 -17.60 18.56 7.45
C GLN A 77 -17.71 19.80 8.32
N ILE A 78 -17.72 19.60 9.64
CA ILE A 78 -17.75 20.72 10.58
C ILE A 78 -16.40 21.46 10.57
N ASN A 79 -16.46 22.79 10.52
CA ASN A 79 -15.29 23.62 10.67
C ASN A 79 -14.75 23.49 12.10
N LYS A 80 -13.50 23.04 12.24
CA LYS A 80 -12.86 22.82 13.55
C LYS A 80 -12.55 24.13 14.30
N GLU A 81 -12.55 25.28 13.63
CA GLU A 81 -12.29 26.57 14.26
C GLU A 81 -13.45 27.07 15.11
N ASP A 82 -14.69 26.81 14.68
CA ASP A 82 -15.90 27.29 15.36
C ASP A 82 -16.84 26.16 15.85
N ASN A 83 -16.61 24.92 15.40
CA ASN A 83 -17.44 23.74 15.65
C ASN A 83 -18.94 23.94 15.32
N ARG A 84 -19.25 24.81 14.35
CA ARG A 84 -20.63 25.20 14.01
C ARG A 84 -20.88 25.32 12.51
N THR A 85 -19.93 25.88 11.75
CA THR A 85 -20.08 26.10 10.31
C THR A 85 -19.74 24.86 9.51
N CYS A 86 -20.41 24.67 8.38
CA CYS A 86 -20.14 23.57 7.47
C CYS A 86 -19.21 24.02 6.35
N ILE A 87 -18.12 23.29 6.18
CA ILE A 87 -17.19 23.49 5.07
C ILE A 87 -17.19 22.24 4.19
N ASP A 88 -16.89 22.44 2.92
CA ASP A 88 -16.73 21.36 1.95
C ASP A 88 -15.75 20.31 2.47
N PHE A 89 -16.14 19.03 2.40
CA PHE A 89 -15.23 17.94 2.74
C PHE A 89 -14.48 17.54 1.47
N ASN A 90 -13.18 17.81 1.43
CA ASN A 90 -12.40 17.46 0.25
C ASN A 90 -12.09 15.96 0.23
N GLU A 91 -12.89 15.17 -0.48
CA GLU A 91 -12.71 13.72 -0.60
C GLU A 91 -11.36 13.35 -1.21
N CYS A 92 -10.82 14.18 -2.10
CA CYS A 92 -9.52 13.93 -2.76
C CYS A 92 -8.31 14.11 -1.84
N SER A 93 -8.51 14.67 -0.64
CA SER A 93 -7.46 14.75 0.38
C SER A 93 -7.30 13.45 1.18
N THR A 94 -8.21 12.50 1.01
CA THR A 94 -8.23 11.21 1.72
C THR A 94 -8.18 10.08 0.69
N SER A 95 -7.37 9.05 0.95
CA SER A 95 -7.30 7.88 0.08
C SER A 95 -8.56 7.04 0.16
N GLY A 96 -8.99 6.47 -0.98
CA GLY A 96 -10.08 5.47 -1.04
C GLY A 96 -11.42 5.96 -1.59
N PHE A 97 -11.57 7.25 -1.91
CA PHE A 97 -12.80 7.77 -2.54
C PHE A 97 -12.86 7.53 -4.05
N CYS A 98 -11.74 7.75 -4.73
CA CYS A 98 -11.56 7.42 -6.14
C CYS A 98 -10.45 6.39 -6.27
N ASP A 99 -10.61 5.49 -7.24
CA ASP A 99 -9.59 4.49 -7.57
C ASP A 99 -8.34 5.12 -8.21
N GLN A 100 -8.53 6.20 -8.99
CA GLN A 100 -7.46 6.90 -9.68
C GLN A 100 -7.58 8.42 -9.54
N LEU A 101 -8.12 9.12 -10.54
CA LEU A 101 -8.18 10.58 -10.57
C LEU A 101 -9.38 11.08 -9.77
N CYS A 102 -9.15 12.03 -8.87
CA CYS A 102 -10.17 12.68 -8.06
C CYS A 102 -10.21 14.19 -8.31
N ALA A 103 -11.41 14.72 -8.54
CA ALA A 103 -11.67 16.15 -8.60
C ALA A 103 -12.72 16.54 -7.55
N ASN A 104 -12.31 17.32 -6.56
CA ASN A 104 -13.19 17.80 -5.51
C ASN A 104 -14.17 18.85 -6.06
N THR A 105 -15.43 18.77 -5.66
CA THR A 105 -16.48 19.72 -6.03
C THR A 105 -17.24 20.16 -4.78
N LEU A 106 -18.00 21.24 -4.86
CA LEU A 106 -18.71 21.71 -3.68
C LEU A 106 -19.83 20.72 -3.28
N GLY A 107 -19.65 20.06 -2.13
CA GLY A 107 -20.55 19.06 -1.55
C GLY A 107 -20.48 17.68 -2.20
N SER A 108 -19.48 17.41 -3.05
CA SER A 108 -19.29 16.11 -3.71
C SER A 108 -17.92 15.99 -4.37
N TYR A 109 -17.69 14.92 -5.12
CA TYR A 109 -16.47 14.70 -5.87
C TYR A 109 -16.77 14.02 -7.20
N ALA A 110 -15.87 14.16 -8.15
CA ALA A 110 -15.90 13.46 -9.42
C ALA A 110 -14.67 12.58 -9.57
N CYS A 111 -14.89 11.28 -9.77
CA CYS A 111 -13.83 10.34 -10.11
C CYS A 111 -13.68 10.22 -11.63
N SER A 112 -12.45 10.03 -12.07
CA SER A 112 -12.12 9.70 -13.46
C SER A 112 -10.91 8.76 -13.50
N CYS A 113 -10.60 8.23 -14.68
CA CYS A 113 -9.52 7.26 -14.87
C CYS A 113 -8.42 7.83 -15.74
N HIS A 114 -7.20 7.36 -15.53
CA HIS A 114 -6.07 7.62 -16.42
C HIS A 114 -6.30 6.99 -17.81
N GLU A 115 -5.51 7.45 -18.78
CA GLU A 115 -5.52 6.90 -20.13
C GLU A 115 -5.29 5.38 -20.12
N GLY A 116 -6.06 4.65 -20.93
CA GLY A 116 -6.04 3.18 -20.95
C GLY A 116 -7.02 2.50 -19.98
N TYR A 117 -7.64 3.26 -19.07
CA TYR A 117 -8.63 2.77 -18.12
C TYR A 117 -10.02 3.32 -18.40
N THR A 118 -11.05 2.53 -18.06
CA THR A 118 -12.45 2.90 -18.15
C THR A 118 -13.14 2.70 -16.80
N PRO A 119 -13.93 3.68 -16.31
CA PRO A 119 -14.61 3.56 -15.03
C PRO A 119 -15.75 2.53 -15.11
N ASP A 120 -15.90 1.72 -14.07
CA ASP A 120 -17.06 0.87 -13.86
C ASP A 120 -18.17 1.59 -13.05
N GLN A 121 -19.24 0.87 -12.71
CA GLN A 121 -20.41 1.45 -12.01
C GLN A 121 -20.09 1.93 -10.58
N ASN A 122 -18.97 1.51 -10.00
CA ASN A 122 -18.55 1.84 -8.63
C ASN A 122 -17.34 2.80 -8.60
N ASN A 123 -17.07 3.53 -9.69
CA ASN A 123 -15.89 4.38 -9.85
C ASN A 123 -14.56 3.62 -9.78
N ILE A 124 -14.55 2.32 -10.07
CA ILE A 124 -13.31 1.53 -10.16
C ILE A 124 -12.81 1.60 -11.60
N CYS A 125 -11.54 1.95 -11.77
CA CYS A 125 -10.90 2.12 -13.06
C CYS A 125 -10.33 0.78 -13.54
N ARG A 126 -10.89 0.24 -14.61
CA ARG A 126 -10.44 -1.02 -15.21
C ARG A 126 -9.72 -0.78 -16.52
N ALA A 127 -8.56 -1.40 -16.70
CA ALA A 127 -7.84 -1.37 -17.97
C ALA A 127 -8.69 -2.01 -19.08
N GLN A 128 -8.61 -1.47 -20.30
CA GLN A 128 -9.38 -1.96 -21.45
C GLN A 128 -9.10 -3.43 -21.79
N ASP A 129 -7.88 -3.91 -21.50
CA ASP A 129 -7.39 -5.26 -21.70
C ASP A 129 -7.25 -6.05 -20.39
N SER A 130 -8.01 -5.67 -19.35
CA SER A 130 -7.91 -6.26 -18.02
C SER A 130 -8.13 -7.79 -17.96
N ASP A 131 -8.77 -8.39 -18.97
CA ASP A 131 -8.95 -9.85 -19.07
C ASP A 131 -7.67 -10.60 -19.47
N SER A 132 -6.67 -9.88 -19.99
CA SER A 132 -5.36 -10.42 -20.33
C SER A 132 -4.42 -10.47 -19.12
N VAL A 133 -4.80 -9.86 -17.99
CA VAL A 133 -3.97 -9.83 -16.77
C VAL A 133 -3.79 -11.24 -16.20
N ARG A 134 -2.53 -11.56 -15.92
CA ARG A 134 -2.11 -12.81 -15.30
C ARG A 134 -1.40 -12.53 -14.00
N ILE A 135 -1.65 -13.38 -13.00
CA ILE A 135 -0.88 -13.43 -11.76
C ILE A 135 0.20 -14.47 -11.96
N LEU A 136 1.46 -14.09 -11.75
CA LEU A 136 2.61 -14.97 -11.72
C LEU A 136 2.96 -15.26 -10.26
N MET A 137 3.22 -16.52 -9.93
CA MET A 137 3.47 -16.93 -8.55
C MET A 137 4.47 -18.08 -8.50
N THR A 138 5.25 -18.13 -7.43
CA THR A 138 6.14 -19.25 -7.12
C THR A 138 5.50 -20.18 -6.09
N SER A 139 5.88 -21.44 -6.16
CA SER A 139 5.62 -22.48 -5.17
C SER A 139 6.95 -23.22 -4.94
N THR A 140 7.00 -24.11 -3.94
CA THR A 140 8.22 -24.84 -3.56
C THR A 140 8.87 -25.68 -4.66
N THR A 141 8.19 -25.88 -5.78
CA THR A 141 8.68 -26.69 -6.91
C THR A 141 8.25 -26.17 -8.28
N LYS A 142 7.51 -25.05 -8.33
CA LYS A 142 6.85 -24.61 -9.57
C LYS A 142 6.76 -23.09 -9.67
N ILE A 143 6.85 -22.60 -10.89
CA ILE A 143 6.34 -21.28 -11.27
C ILE A 143 4.99 -21.51 -11.94
N LEU A 144 3.96 -20.80 -11.47
CA LEU A 144 2.59 -20.91 -11.94
C LEU A 144 2.09 -19.55 -12.43
N THR A 145 1.16 -19.59 -13.37
CA THR A 145 0.38 -18.42 -13.77
C THR A 145 -1.11 -18.71 -13.62
N MET A 146 -1.92 -17.71 -13.30
CA MET A 146 -3.37 -17.80 -13.23
C MET A 146 -4.03 -16.50 -13.69
N ASN A 147 -5.32 -16.55 -14.00
CA ASN A 147 -6.10 -15.34 -14.26
C ASN A 147 -6.27 -14.52 -12.98
N ARG A 148 -6.60 -13.23 -13.13
CA ARG A 148 -6.95 -12.34 -12.03
C ARG A 148 -8.01 -12.91 -11.09
N ASP A 149 -8.98 -13.67 -11.61
CA ASP A 149 -10.07 -14.26 -10.82
C ASP A 149 -9.67 -15.59 -10.13
N GLY A 150 -8.40 -15.99 -10.21
CA GLY A 150 -7.86 -17.23 -9.63
C GLY A 150 -8.10 -18.50 -10.46
N GLY A 151 -8.73 -18.38 -11.64
CA GLY A 151 -8.94 -19.47 -12.59
C GLY A 151 -7.77 -19.70 -13.56
N ASP A 152 -7.89 -20.70 -14.44
CA ASP A 152 -6.92 -21.01 -15.52
C ASP A 152 -5.47 -21.16 -15.02
N VAL A 153 -5.29 -21.86 -13.90
CA VAL A 153 -3.96 -22.10 -13.32
C VAL A 153 -3.13 -22.97 -14.26
N LYS A 154 -2.00 -22.44 -14.72
CA LYS A 154 -1.05 -23.12 -15.61
C LYS A 154 0.33 -23.20 -14.97
N GLU A 155 0.98 -24.33 -15.17
CA GLU A 155 2.38 -24.51 -14.82
C GLU A 155 3.26 -23.95 -15.92
N VAL A 156 4.19 -23.07 -15.55
CA VAL A 156 5.15 -22.46 -16.47
C VAL A 156 6.48 -23.21 -16.43
N ALA A 157 6.96 -23.56 -15.23
CA ALA A 157 8.20 -24.29 -15.03
C ALA A 157 8.20 -25.10 -13.73
N GLN A 158 8.93 -26.21 -13.70
CA GLN A 158 9.16 -27.03 -12.50
C GLN A 158 10.48 -26.65 -11.83
N VAL A 159 10.49 -25.47 -11.22
CA VAL A 159 11.67 -24.92 -10.53
C VAL A 159 11.27 -24.42 -9.15
N ASP A 160 12.14 -24.63 -8.17
CA ASP A 160 12.03 -24.02 -6.85
C ASP A 160 12.60 -22.60 -6.92
N ALA A 161 11.72 -21.61 -6.97
CA ALA A 161 12.06 -20.20 -7.14
C ALA A 161 11.67 -19.40 -5.90
N VAL A 162 12.57 -18.52 -5.45
CA VAL A 162 12.32 -17.63 -4.31
C VAL A 162 11.39 -16.51 -4.74
N ASP A 163 11.71 -15.87 -5.85
CA ASP A 163 10.99 -14.73 -6.41
C ASP A 163 11.04 -14.77 -7.95
N VAL A 164 10.09 -14.09 -8.60
CA VAL A 164 9.84 -14.16 -10.03
C VAL A 164 9.32 -12.84 -10.61
N GLU A 165 9.88 -12.44 -11.73
CA GLU A 165 9.51 -11.24 -12.49
C GLU A 165 9.24 -11.57 -13.96
N MET A 166 8.40 -10.79 -14.61
CA MET A 166 8.05 -10.95 -16.03
C MET A 166 8.33 -9.67 -16.79
N ASP A 167 8.83 -9.79 -18.03
CA ASP A 167 9.03 -8.64 -18.88
C ASP A 167 7.71 -8.00 -19.32
N SER A 168 7.76 -6.74 -19.77
CA SER A 168 6.56 -5.99 -20.16
C SER A 168 5.79 -6.60 -21.33
N ASN A 169 6.46 -7.45 -22.14
CA ASN A 169 5.83 -8.13 -23.26
C ASN A 169 5.18 -9.46 -22.85
N GLY A 170 5.48 -9.97 -21.66
CA GLY A 170 5.01 -11.28 -21.18
C GLY A 170 5.69 -12.47 -21.85
N ASP A 171 6.84 -12.25 -22.48
CA ASP A 171 7.58 -13.25 -23.24
C ASP A 171 8.64 -13.94 -22.39
N MET A 172 9.24 -13.23 -21.43
CA MET A 172 10.36 -13.70 -20.63
C MET A 172 10.06 -13.57 -19.14
N ILE A 173 10.45 -14.60 -18.40
CA ILE A 173 10.40 -14.65 -16.95
C ILE A 173 11.83 -14.70 -16.42
N TYR A 174 12.08 -13.94 -15.36
CA TYR A 174 13.30 -13.92 -14.58
C TYR A 174 12.99 -14.45 -13.19
N TYR A 175 13.83 -15.32 -12.64
CA TYR A 175 13.59 -15.86 -11.31
C TYR A 175 14.88 -16.15 -10.55
N ILE A 176 14.80 -16.06 -9.24
CA ILE A 176 15.86 -16.51 -8.33
C ILE A 176 15.68 -17.99 -8.05
N ASN A 177 16.66 -18.82 -8.40
CA ASN A 177 16.65 -20.24 -8.09
C ASN A 177 17.09 -20.47 -6.63
N ASN A 178 16.24 -21.16 -5.86
CA ASN A 178 16.46 -21.41 -4.43
C ASN A 178 17.56 -22.46 -4.14
N THR A 179 17.95 -23.26 -5.14
CA THR A 179 18.93 -24.35 -4.96
C THR A 179 20.37 -23.86 -5.09
N ASP A 180 20.65 -22.97 -6.04
CA ASP A 180 22.01 -22.49 -6.33
C ASP A 180 22.21 -20.99 -6.12
N ASN A 181 21.17 -20.28 -5.66
CA ASN A 181 21.17 -18.84 -5.41
C ASN A 181 21.57 -18.01 -6.64
N GLN A 182 21.20 -18.49 -7.84
CA GLN A 182 21.46 -17.79 -9.11
C GLN A 182 20.16 -17.31 -9.76
N ILE A 183 20.29 -16.30 -10.60
CA ILE A 183 19.16 -15.78 -11.38
C ILE A 183 19.15 -16.45 -12.75
N TYR A 184 17.98 -16.93 -13.14
CA TYR A 184 17.74 -17.57 -14.42
C TYR A 184 16.68 -16.81 -15.21
N THR A 185 16.67 -17.03 -16.52
CA THR A 185 15.61 -16.59 -17.40
C THR A 185 15.05 -17.75 -18.23
N ILE A 186 13.74 -17.74 -18.42
CA ILE A 186 12.99 -18.69 -19.26
C ILE A 186 11.93 -17.94 -20.06
N PRO A 187 11.61 -18.36 -21.29
CA PRO A 187 10.42 -17.93 -21.98
C PRO A 187 9.16 -18.31 -21.19
N ALA A 188 8.18 -17.41 -21.15
CA ALA A 188 6.91 -17.59 -20.44
C ALA A 188 6.08 -18.77 -20.99
N ASN A 189 6.36 -19.23 -22.21
CA ASN A 189 5.73 -20.42 -22.79
C ASN A 189 6.25 -21.74 -22.19
N GLY A 190 7.30 -21.73 -21.36
CA GLY A 190 7.77 -22.89 -20.58
C GLY A 190 8.51 -23.98 -21.35
N TYR A 191 8.74 -23.84 -22.67
CA TYR A 191 9.26 -24.93 -23.52
C TYR A 191 10.77 -24.94 -23.75
N THR A 192 11.57 -24.27 -22.92
CA THR A 192 13.03 -24.19 -23.14
C THR A 192 13.85 -24.37 -21.87
N ILE A 193 15.14 -24.65 -22.08
CA ILE A 193 16.13 -24.83 -21.01
C ILE A 193 16.35 -23.47 -20.32
N PRO A 194 16.27 -23.39 -18.98
CA PRO A 194 16.59 -22.17 -18.24
C PRO A 194 18.00 -21.68 -18.52
N LEU A 195 18.13 -20.38 -18.82
CA LEU A 195 19.41 -19.72 -19.05
C LEU A 195 19.84 -18.98 -17.77
N ARG A 196 20.99 -19.33 -17.22
CA ARG A 196 21.58 -18.60 -16.09
C ARG A 196 22.08 -17.23 -16.54
N LEU A 197 21.65 -16.16 -15.86
CA LEU A 197 22.21 -14.83 -16.05
C LEU A 197 23.60 -14.74 -15.39
N PRO A 198 24.58 -14.07 -16.02
CA PRO A 198 25.97 -14.03 -15.54
C PRO A 198 26.20 -13.05 -14.37
N VAL A 199 25.24 -12.96 -13.43
CA VAL A 199 25.34 -12.11 -12.24
C VAL A 199 26.41 -12.66 -11.30
N GLN A 200 27.32 -11.80 -10.84
CA GLN A 200 28.44 -12.20 -9.99
C GLN A 200 28.21 -11.81 -8.53
N GLY A 201 28.74 -12.62 -7.60
CA GLY A 201 28.77 -12.29 -6.17
C GLY A 201 27.48 -12.52 -5.39
N LEU A 202 26.48 -13.21 -5.97
CA LEU A 202 25.27 -13.59 -5.24
C LEU A 202 25.58 -14.63 -4.16
N ALA A 203 25.04 -14.40 -2.96
CA ALA A 203 25.13 -15.28 -1.80
C ALA A 203 23.75 -15.81 -1.41
N ILE A 204 22.81 -14.91 -1.06
CA ILE A 204 21.40 -15.24 -0.78
C ILE A 204 20.52 -14.12 -1.37
N PRO A 205 20.28 -14.11 -2.70
CA PRO A 205 19.27 -13.26 -3.31
C PRO A 205 17.89 -13.67 -2.81
N VAL A 206 17.08 -12.69 -2.42
CA VAL A 206 15.75 -12.93 -1.84
C VAL A 206 14.61 -12.28 -2.61
N ASP A 207 14.91 -11.27 -3.44
CA ASP A 207 13.91 -10.51 -4.18
C ASP A 207 14.57 -9.85 -5.41
N ILE A 208 13.81 -9.72 -6.49
CA ILE A 208 14.19 -9.00 -7.70
C ILE A 208 13.08 -8.05 -8.14
N ALA A 209 13.44 -6.90 -8.70
CA ALA A 209 12.51 -6.01 -9.38
C ALA A 209 13.02 -5.66 -10.78
N LEU A 210 12.12 -5.64 -11.76
CA LEU A 210 12.47 -5.37 -13.16
C LEU A 210 12.20 -3.91 -13.54
N ASP A 211 13.23 -3.23 -14.04
CA ASP A 211 13.07 -2.03 -14.85
C ASP A 211 12.82 -2.43 -16.31
N TRP A 212 11.54 -2.38 -16.72
CA TRP A 212 11.12 -2.73 -18.08
C TRP A 212 11.54 -1.71 -19.15
N LEU A 213 11.91 -0.48 -18.78
CA LEU A 213 12.37 0.53 -19.74
C LEU A 213 13.80 0.23 -20.21
N THR A 214 14.65 -0.24 -19.28
CA THR A 214 16.07 -0.50 -19.57
C THR A 214 16.44 -1.98 -19.63
N ASN A 215 15.50 -2.88 -19.30
CA ASN A 215 15.73 -4.31 -19.08
C ASN A 215 16.84 -4.56 -18.06
N SER A 216 16.71 -3.93 -16.89
CA SER A 216 17.64 -4.10 -15.78
C SER A 216 16.95 -4.69 -14.57
N LEU A 217 17.62 -5.62 -13.88
CA LEU A 217 17.17 -6.19 -12.62
C LEU A 217 17.79 -5.43 -11.46
N TYR A 218 16.96 -5.11 -10.47
CA TYR A 218 17.38 -4.68 -9.14
C TYR A 218 17.25 -5.88 -8.21
N ILE A 219 18.37 -6.27 -7.60
CA ILE A 219 18.49 -7.55 -6.90
C ILE A 219 18.79 -7.26 -5.44
N VAL A 220 18.00 -7.83 -4.54
CA VAL A 220 18.26 -7.78 -3.09
C VAL A 220 18.98 -9.05 -2.69
N ASP A 221 20.23 -8.91 -2.24
CA ASP A 221 20.98 -9.99 -1.62
C ASP A 221 21.06 -9.78 -0.11
N ARG A 222 20.41 -10.68 0.63
CA ARG A 222 20.23 -10.58 2.08
C ARG A 222 21.53 -10.85 2.85
N ASP A 223 22.36 -11.77 2.36
CA ASP A 223 23.56 -12.20 3.10
C ASP A 223 24.72 -11.22 2.90
N THR A 224 24.91 -10.75 1.66
CA THR A 224 25.86 -9.67 1.37
C THR A 224 25.32 -8.28 1.74
N ALA A 225 24.07 -8.20 2.19
CA ALA A 225 23.38 -6.99 2.62
C ALA A 225 23.52 -5.84 1.61
N ARG A 226 23.16 -6.10 0.36
CA ARG A 226 23.26 -5.12 -0.74
C ARG A 226 22.08 -5.18 -1.70
N ILE A 227 21.89 -4.06 -2.39
CA ILE A 227 20.99 -3.93 -3.52
C ILE A 227 21.84 -3.66 -4.76
N GLU A 228 21.70 -4.50 -5.78
CA GLU A 228 22.52 -4.47 -6.99
C GLU A 228 21.67 -4.23 -8.23
N LEU A 229 22.23 -3.48 -9.17
CA LEU A 229 21.72 -3.34 -10.53
C LEU A 229 22.44 -4.35 -11.43
N PHE A 230 21.69 -5.06 -12.26
CA PHE A 230 22.21 -5.88 -13.35
C PHE A 230 21.44 -5.58 -14.65
N ASN A 231 22.10 -4.99 -15.64
CA ASN A 231 21.51 -4.75 -16.95
C ASN A 231 21.59 -6.02 -17.80
N ILE A 232 20.44 -6.60 -18.16
CA ILE A 232 20.36 -7.89 -18.82
C ILE A 232 21.04 -7.87 -20.21
N PRO A 233 20.81 -6.86 -21.09
CA PRO A 233 21.43 -6.85 -22.42
C PRO A 233 22.94 -6.67 -22.42
N THR A 234 23.48 -5.80 -21.55
CA THR A 234 24.91 -5.43 -21.56
C THR A 234 25.76 -6.26 -20.60
N GLY A 235 25.13 -6.92 -19.62
CA GLY A 235 25.82 -7.58 -18.51
C GLY A 235 26.48 -6.61 -17.53
N TYR A 236 26.19 -5.31 -17.62
CA TYR A 236 26.68 -4.31 -16.67
C TYR A 236 26.10 -4.55 -15.28
N GLN A 237 26.96 -4.56 -14.25
CA GLN A 237 26.58 -4.77 -12.86
C GLN A 237 27.12 -3.62 -11.99
N HIS A 238 26.32 -3.13 -11.05
CA HIS A 238 26.68 -2.04 -10.14
C HIS A 238 26.02 -2.20 -8.76
N ASN A 239 26.74 -1.95 -7.67
CA ASN A 239 26.16 -1.92 -6.33
C ASN A 239 25.44 -0.58 -6.11
N ILE A 240 24.12 -0.61 -5.97
CA ILE A 240 23.28 0.59 -5.76
C ILE A 240 23.27 0.98 -4.29
N VAL A 241 23.15 -0.01 -3.40
CA VAL A 241 23.22 0.20 -1.95
C VAL A 241 24.09 -0.89 -1.34
N SER A 242 25.21 -0.52 -0.73
CA SER A 242 26.09 -1.44 0.02
C SER A 242 26.26 -1.09 1.50
N ASP A 243 25.74 0.07 1.90
CA ASP A 243 25.99 0.64 3.21
C ASP A 243 24.70 0.74 4.01
N ASN A 244 24.79 0.56 5.32
CA ASN A 244 23.65 0.69 6.23
C ASN A 244 22.43 -0.14 5.76
N LEU A 245 22.70 -1.39 5.38
CA LEU A 245 21.73 -2.45 5.17
C LEU A 245 22.09 -3.58 6.14
N GLN A 246 21.07 -4.24 6.68
CA GLN A 246 21.25 -5.27 7.69
C GLN A 246 20.60 -6.58 7.28
N THR A 247 19.32 -6.54 6.94
CA THR A 247 18.57 -7.70 6.46
C THR A 247 17.56 -7.19 5.44
N PRO A 248 18.02 -6.77 4.24
CA PRO A 248 17.12 -6.34 3.19
C PRO A 248 16.29 -7.54 2.71
N VAL A 249 15.02 -7.29 2.43
CA VAL A 249 14.03 -8.35 2.16
C VAL A 249 13.23 -8.16 0.90
N ALA A 250 13.04 -6.91 0.45
CA ALA A 250 12.23 -6.62 -0.72
C ALA A 250 12.69 -5.33 -1.42
N VAL A 251 12.46 -5.25 -2.71
CA VAL A 251 12.71 -4.10 -3.59
C VAL A 251 11.54 -3.95 -4.57
N ALA A 252 11.21 -2.71 -4.91
CA ALA A 252 10.29 -2.41 -6.01
C ALA A 252 10.72 -1.12 -6.69
N VAL A 253 10.45 -0.99 -8.00
CA VAL A 253 10.91 0.15 -8.81
C VAL A 253 9.78 0.84 -9.54
N ASP A 254 9.88 2.16 -9.69
CA ASP A 254 9.09 2.98 -10.60
C ASP A 254 10.03 3.63 -11.64
N PRO A 255 10.28 2.93 -12.77
CA PRO A 255 11.11 3.44 -13.86
C PRO A 255 10.62 4.74 -14.50
N ASN A 256 9.32 5.05 -14.42
CA ASN A 256 8.76 6.23 -15.08
C ASN A 256 9.26 7.54 -14.46
N ILE A 257 9.55 7.50 -13.16
CA ILE A 257 10.05 8.67 -12.41
C ILE A 257 11.38 8.41 -11.72
N GLY A 258 11.96 7.22 -11.89
CA GLY A 258 13.31 6.88 -11.45
C GLY A 258 13.43 6.60 -9.95
N TYR A 259 12.38 6.10 -9.30
CA TYR A 259 12.43 5.74 -7.88
C TYR A 259 12.61 4.24 -7.67
N LEU A 260 13.34 3.91 -6.61
CA LEU A 260 13.46 2.58 -6.05
C LEU A 260 13.01 2.64 -4.59
N PHE A 261 12.26 1.63 -4.17
CA PHE A 261 11.87 1.41 -2.79
C PHE A 261 12.43 0.08 -2.33
N PHE A 262 12.88 0.00 -1.08
CA PHE A 262 13.28 -1.26 -0.49
C PHE A 262 12.89 -1.35 0.98
N ALA A 263 12.72 -2.58 1.45
CA ALA A 263 12.47 -2.88 2.84
C ALA A 263 13.67 -3.58 3.47
N ASP A 264 14.07 -3.11 4.65
CA ASP A 264 15.09 -3.74 5.50
C ASP A 264 14.44 -4.08 6.84
N ARG A 265 14.55 -5.34 7.26
CA ARG A 265 14.01 -5.83 8.53
C ARG A 265 14.85 -5.40 9.74
N GLY A 266 16.09 -4.96 9.50
CA GLY A 266 17.06 -4.70 10.55
C GLY A 266 17.58 -5.96 11.24
N LEU A 267 18.57 -5.79 12.12
CA LEU A 267 19.14 -6.88 12.91
C LEU A 267 18.17 -7.36 13.99
N LYS A 268 18.22 -8.66 14.30
CA LYS A 268 17.45 -9.25 15.41
C LYS A 268 17.85 -8.64 16.76
N GLY A 269 16.89 -8.52 17.67
CA GLY A 269 17.12 -8.11 19.06
C GLY A 269 16.91 -6.60 19.30
N PRO A 270 17.55 -6.01 20.33
CA PRO A 270 17.24 -4.65 20.78
C PRO A 270 17.70 -3.54 19.82
N MET A 271 18.42 -3.89 18.75
CA MET A 271 18.88 -2.97 17.70
C MET A 271 18.05 -3.06 16.41
N MET A 272 16.92 -3.77 16.44
CA MET A 272 16.04 -3.92 15.29
C MET A 272 15.47 -2.56 14.89
N LYS A 273 15.83 -2.11 13.69
CA LYS A 273 15.37 -0.87 13.08
C LYS A 273 14.82 -1.17 11.69
N PRO A 274 13.65 -1.82 11.62
CA PRO A 274 13.02 -2.12 10.36
C PRO A 274 12.56 -0.81 9.72
N ARG A 275 12.68 -0.73 8.40
CA ARG A 275 12.39 0.49 7.64
C ARG A 275 12.06 0.16 6.20
N ILE A 276 11.27 1.05 5.61
CA ILE A 276 11.04 1.11 4.18
C ILE A 276 11.61 2.44 3.73
N GLU A 277 12.53 2.39 2.78
CA GLU A 277 13.22 3.58 2.28
C GLU A 277 12.98 3.75 0.79
N ARG A 278 13.12 5.00 0.34
CA ARG A 278 13.08 5.40 -1.06
C ARG A 278 14.44 5.97 -1.46
N LEU A 279 14.86 5.72 -2.68
CA LEU A 279 16.01 6.38 -3.30
C LEU A 279 15.77 6.54 -4.80
N PHE A 280 16.65 7.27 -5.47
CA PHE A 280 16.70 7.21 -6.93
C PHE A 280 17.28 5.87 -7.38
N MET A 281 16.84 5.41 -8.55
CA MET A 281 17.26 4.15 -9.17
C MET A 281 18.76 4.07 -9.49
N ASP A 282 19.49 5.18 -9.39
CA ASP A 282 20.95 5.27 -9.51
C ASP A 282 21.70 5.09 -8.18
N GLY A 283 21.00 4.96 -7.04
CA GLY A 283 21.59 4.84 -5.71
C GLY A 283 21.59 6.13 -4.90
N SER A 284 21.30 7.28 -5.52
CA SER A 284 21.39 8.58 -4.87
C SER A 284 20.09 8.98 -4.15
N HIS A 285 20.15 10.05 -3.34
CA HIS A 285 19.00 10.65 -2.67
C HIS A 285 18.16 9.67 -1.82
N ARG A 286 18.86 8.79 -1.10
CA ARG A 286 18.26 7.86 -0.14
C ARG A 286 17.55 8.61 0.98
N TRP A 287 16.31 8.22 1.23
CA TRP A 287 15.37 8.87 2.14
C TRP A 287 14.55 7.82 2.90
N ASP A 288 14.53 7.93 4.22
CA ASP A 288 13.66 7.12 5.08
C ASP A 288 12.23 7.68 5.07
N LEU A 289 11.24 6.84 4.75
CA LEU A 289 9.84 7.25 4.73
C LEU A 289 9.29 7.60 6.13
N GLY A 290 10.06 7.35 7.21
CA GLY A 290 9.73 7.81 8.55
C GLY A 290 8.55 7.06 9.16
N LEU A 291 8.30 5.85 8.69
CA LEU A 291 7.18 5.02 9.12
C LEU A 291 7.43 4.44 10.51
N ASN A 292 6.42 4.49 11.37
CA ASN A 292 6.44 3.86 12.69
C ASN A 292 5.73 2.50 12.67
N LYS A 293 5.85 1.70 13.73
CA LYS A 293 5.15 0.39 13.83
C LYS A 293 5.38 -0.50 12.59
N ILE A 294 6.61 -0.60 12.14
CA ILE A 294 7.04 -1.65 11.21
C ILE A 294 7.86 -2.63 12.05
N LEU A 295 7.66 -3.92 11.84
CA LEU A 295 8.38 -4.99 12.52
C LEU A 295 8.98 -5.94 11.50
N HIS A 296 8.18 -6.75 10.81
CA HIS A 296 8.68 -7.77 9.88
C HIS A 296 8.11 -7.57 8.46
N PRO A 297 8.57 -6.54 7.72
CA PRO A 297 8.21 -6.40 6.32
C PRO A 297 8.68 -7.64 5.55
N GLN A 298 7.88 -8.13 4.60
CA GLN A 298 8.24 -9.30 3.77
C GLN A 298 8.29 -8.98 2.27
N GLY A 299 7.41 -8.11 1.79
CA GLY A 299 7.28 -7.79 0.38
C GLY A 299 6.82 -6.36 0.19
N LEU A 300 7.12 -5.81 -0.98
CA LEU A 300 6.72 -4.48 -1.42
C LEU A 300 5.98 -4.60 -2.76
N ALA A 301 4.97 -3.76 -2.96
CA ALA A 301 4.34 -3.55 -4.26
C ALA A 301 4.08 -2.06 -4.46
N LEU A 302 4.15 -1.60 -5.70
CA LEU A 302 3.93 -0.20 -6.05
C LEU A 302 2.67 -0.05 -6.88
N ASP A 303 1.85 0.93 -6.50
CA ASP A 303 0.88 1.52 -7.40
C ASP A 303 1.54 2.75 -8.04
N LEU A 304 1.94 2.59 -9.30
CA LEU A 304 2.64 3.62 -10.07
C LEU A 304 1.73 4.79 -10.44
N VAL A 305 0.42 4.52 -10.55
CA VAL A 305 -0.59 5.50 -10.95
C VAL A 305 -0.88 6.43 -9.78
N ASN A 306 -1.22 5.86 -8.63
CA ASN A 306 -1.51 6.61 -7.41
C ASN A 306 -0.26 6.96 -6.59
N ARG A 307 0.92 6.53 -7.04
CA ARG A 307 2.22 6.75 -6.38
C ARG A 307 2.18 6.32 -4.93
N ARG A 308 1.83 5.06 -4.71
CA ARG A 308 1.65 4.46 -3.39
C ARG A 308 2.48 3.20 -3.24
N VAL A 309 3.09 3.03 -2.09
CA VAL A 309 3.84 1.83 -1.70
C VAL A 309 2.93 0.99 -0.81
N TYR A 310 2.82 -0.30 -1.10
CA TYR A 310 2.13 -1.29 -0.29
C TYR A 310 3.15 -2.25 0.30
N TRP A 311 2.95 -2.67 1.54
CA TRP A 311 3.78 -3.69 2.17
C TRP A 311 2.95 -4.60 3.07
N VAL A 312 3.50 -5.78 3.32
CA VAL A 312 2.96 -6.76 4.26
C VAL A 312 3.92 -6.92 5.44
N ASP A 313 3.38 -6.89 6.66
CA ASP A 313 4.13 -7.13 7.89
C ASP A 313 3.67 -8.44 8.55
N SER A 314 4.55 -9.44 8.56
CA SER A 314 4.24 -10.78 9.04
C SER A 314 4.23 -10.92 10.57
N HIS A 315 4.61 -9.88 11.32
CA HIS A 315 4.48 -9.87 12.77
C HIS A 315 3.21 -9.18 13.23
N LEU A 316 2.81 -8.13 12.52
CA LEU A 316 1.60 -7.37 12.82
C LEU A 316 0.35 -7.97 12.18
N ASP A 317 0.50 -8.91 11.24
CA ASP A 317 -0.58 -9.45 10.42
C ASP A 317 -1.34 -8.34 9.66
N HIS A 318 -0.60 -7.33 9.20
CA HIS A 318 -1.14 -6.17 8.51
C HIS A 318 -0.66 -6.08 7.06
N LEU A 319 -1.56 -5.62 6.19
CA LEU A 319 -1.24 -5.04 4.89
C LEU A 319 -1.48 -3.54 5.00
N GLU A 320 -0.46 -2.76 4.68
CA GLU A 320 -0.50 -1.31 4.85
C GLU A 320 0.03 -0.62 3.60
N SER A 321 -0.25 0.67 3.50
CA SER A 321 0.16 1.45 2.33
C SER A 321 0.44 2.89 2.70
N VAL A 322 1.25 3.57 1.90
CA VAL A 322 1.61 4.98 2.12
C VAL A 322 1.94 5.63 0.79
N ASP A 323 1.72 6.92 0.63
CA ASP A 323 2.19 7.62 -0.57
C ASP A 323 3.72 7.62 -0.66
N TYR A 324 4.26 7.93 -1.84
CA TYR A 324 5.71 7.92 -2.08
C TYR A 324 6.50 8.89 -1.19
N ASN A 325 5.85 9.80 -0.47
CA ASN A 325 6.49 10.75 0.46
C ASN A 325 6.34 10.33 1.93
N GLY A 326 5.77 9.14 2.21
CA GLY A 326 5.60 8.63 3.58
C GLY A 326 4.39 9.22 4.30
N GLN A 327 3.44 9.82 3.59
CA GLN A 327 2.21 10.39 4.15
C GLN A 327 0.98 9.56 3.79
N ASN A 328 -0.14 9.86 4.46
CA ASN A 328 -1.45 9.24 4.20
C ASN A 328 -1.41 7.71 4.31
N ARG A 329 -0.82 7.21 5.41
CA ARG A 329 -0.77 5.78 5.74
C ARG A 329 -2.14 5.20 6.04
#